data_AF-A0A5P8E7W4-F1
#
_entry.id   AF-A0A5P8E7W4-F1
#
_cell.length_a   1.000
_cell.length_b   1.000
_cell.length_c   1.000
_cell.angle_alpha   90.00
_cell.angle_beta   90.00
_cell.angle_gamma   90.00
#
_symmetry.space_group_name_H-M   'P 1'
#
loop_
_entity.id
_entity.type
_entity.pdbx_description
1 polymer ?
#
loop_
_entity_poly.entity_id
_entity_poly.type
_entity_poly.pdbx_seq_one_letter_code
_entity_poly.pdbx_strand_id
1 'polypeptide(L)' 'MTLFEILNFQKESIDRLISVGFKPSDCRYVELYADYMKMQRQGEKMTYIVALLSDKYKVSERKVYNIIKKFKTDCTAGAV' A
#
# COMPACT_ATOMS: atom_id res chain seq x y z
N MET A 1 11.42 25.96 3.40
CA MET A 1 10.78 24.65 3.17
C MET A 1 9.44 24.87 2.50
N THR A 2 9.49 25.06 1.18
CA THR A 2 8.31 25.07 0.30
C THR A 2 8.00 23.64 -0.16
N LEU A 3 6.78 23.40 -0.64
CA LEU A 3 6.41 22.12 -1.26
C LEU A 3 7.36 21.75 -2.40
N PHE A 4 7.77 22.74 -3.19
CA PHE A 4 8.73 22.58 -4.26
C PHE A 4 10.09 22.10 -3.75
N GLU A 5 10.61 22.67 -2.66
CA GLU A 5 11.89 22.26 -2.08
C GLU A 5 11.89 20.80 -1.62
N ILE A 6 10.80 20.33 -0.99
CA ILE A 6 10.68 18.93 -0.54
C ILE A 6 10.60 17.97 -1.73
N LEU A 7 9.79 18.31 -2.74
CA LEU A 7 9.66 17.49 -3.94
C LEU A 7 10.98 17.43 -4.71
N ASN A 8 11.67 18.57 -4.83
CA ASN A 8 12.97 18.64 -5.49
C ASN A 8 14.03 17.83 -4.73
N PHE A 9 13.98 17.85 -3.39
CA PHE A 9 14.87 17.05 -2.54
C PHE A 9 14.63 15.53 -2.68
N GLN A 10 13.37 15.09 -2.84
CA GLN A 10 12.99 13.68 -2.92
C GLN A 10 12.77 13.15 -4.34
N LYS A 11 13.11 13.95 -5.36
CA LYS A 11 12.76 13.68 -6.76
C LYS A 11 13.20 12.30 -7.25
N GLU A 12 14.45 11.92 -7.00
CA GLU A 12 14.98 10.62 -7.46
C GLU A 12 14.25 9.42 -6.85
N SER A 13 13.90 9.50 -5.56
CA SER A 13 13.14 8.46 -4.86
C SER A 13 11.73 8.34 -5.44
N ILE A 14 11.07 9.48 -5.70
CA ILE A 14 9.74 9.53 -6.28
C ILE A 14 9.76 8.96 -7.71
N ASP A 15 10.76 9.32 -8.52
CA ASP A 15 10.90 8.83 -9.90
C ASP A 15 11.08 7.31 -9.94
N ARG A 16 11.88 6.74 -9.01
CA ARG A 16 12.01 5.27 -8.87
C ARG A 16 10.72 4.59 -8.41
N LEU A 17 9.96 5.22 -7.52
CA LEU A 17 8.67 4.68 -7.11
C LEU A 17 7.68 4.69 -8.29
N ILE A 18 7.62 5.79 -9.04
CA ILE A 18 6.76 5.90 -10.21
C ILE A 18 7.12 4.84 -11.25
N SER A 19 8.42 4.57 -11.48
CA SER A 19 8.86 3.55 -12.46
C SER A 19 8.44 2.11 -12.12
N VAL A 20 8.08 1.83 -10.86
CA VAL A 20 7.52 0.54 -10.42
C VAL A 20 5.99 0.56 -10.28
N GLY A 21 5.33 1.60 -10.77
CA GLY A 21 3.86 1.70 -10.77
C GLY A 21 3.25 2.19 -9.45
N PHE A 22 4.05 2.82 -8.58
CA PHE A 22 3.56 3.47 -7.37
C PHE A 22 2.57 4.60 -7.70
N LYS A 23 1.51 4.70 -6.90
CA LYS A 23 0.59 5.83 -6.90
C LYS A 23 0.64 6.51 -5.53
N PRO A 24 0.60 7.86 -5.44
CA PRO A 24 0.56 8.55 -4.15
C PRO A 24 -0.59 8.11 -3.24
N SER A 25 -1.71 7.65 -3.82
CA SER A 25 -2.83 7.08 -3.08
C SER A 25 -2.47 5.81 -2.28
N ASP A 26 -1.44 5.08 -2.70
CA ASP A 26 -1.00 3.84 -2.06
C ASP A 26 -0.39 4.10 -0.68
N CYS A 27 0.22 5.27 -0.45
CA CYS A 27 0.76 5.64 0.86
C CYS A 27 -0.27 5.53 1.99
N ARG A 28 -1.55 5.81 1.68
CA ARG A 28 -2.65 5.75 2.65
C ARG A 28 -2.95 4.33 3.15
N TYR A 29 -2.44 3.31 2.46
CA TYR A 29 -2.72 1.90 2.76
C TYR A 29 -1.51 1.15 3.31
N VAL A 30 -0.39 1.84 3.57
CA VAL A 30 0.83 1.23 4.14
C VAL A 30 0.55 0.65 5.52
N GLU A 31 -0.15 1.40 6.39
CA GLU A 31 -0.53 0.94 7.74
C GLU A 31 -1.50 -0.26 7.67
N LEU A 32 -2.49 -0.21 6.77
CA LEU A 32 -3.42 -1.31 6.54
C LEU A 32 -2.68 -2.58 6.16
N TYR A 33 -1.69 -2.49 5.26
CA TYR A 33 -0.91 -3.64 4.85
C TYR A 33 0.03 -4.14 5.97
N ALA A 34 0.57 -3.25 6.81
CA ALA A 34 1.37 -3.64 7.96
C ALA A 34 0.53 -4.44 8.99
N ASP A 35 -0.69 -3.99 9.27
CA ASP A 35 -1.63 -4.72 10.13
C ASP A 35 -2.01 -6.08 9.52
N TYR A 36 -2.30 -6.11 8.22
CA TYR A 36 -2.54 -7.35 7.47
C TYR A 36 -1.39 -8.34 7.67
N MET A 37 -0.14 -7.91 7.48
CA MET A 37 1.05 -8.75 7.65
C MET A 37 1.19 -9.28 9.09
N LYS A 38 0.85 -8.46 10.09
CA LYS A 38 0.88 -8.88 11.50
C LYS A 38 -0.15 -9.97 11.77
N MET A 39 -1.40 -9.77 11.36
CA MET A 39 -2.47 -10.76 11.58
C MET A 39 -2.22 -12.04 10.78
N GLN A 40 -1.72 -11.92 9.55
CA GLN A 40 -1.35 -13.06 8.73
C GLN A 40 -0.26 -13.91 9.40
N ARG A 41 0.76 -13.28 10.01
CA ARG A 41 1.81 -13.99 10.77
C ARG A 41 1.29 -14.67 12.03
N GLN A 42 0.20 -14.16 12.61
CA GLN A 42 -0.47 -14.76 13.76
C GLN A 42 -1.35 -15.96 13.38
N GLY A 43 -1.50 -16.26 12.07
CA GLY A 43 -2.30 -17.37 11.58
C GLY A 43 -3.80 -17.05 11.50
N GLU A 44 -4.18 -15.77 11.57
CA GLU A 44 -5.57 -15.35 11.47
C GLU A 44 -6.18 -15.70 10.09
N LYS A 45 -7.46 -16.08 10.09
CA LYS A 45 -8.16 -16.43 8.85
C LYS A 45 -8.31 -15.20 7.94
N MET A 46 -8.01 -15.34 6.64
CA MET A 46 -8.10 -14.24 5.67
C MET A 46 -9.43 -13.47 5.69
N THR A 47 -10.57 -14.16 5.82
CA THR A 47 -11.89 -13.52 5.89
C THR A 47 -12.06 -12.64 7.13
N TYR A 48 -11.48 -13.06 8.26
CA TYR A 48 -11.50 -12.28 9.49
C TYR A 48 -10.59 -11.04 9.38
N ILE A 49 -9.37 -11.21 8.86
CA ILE A 49 -8.44 -10.09 8.62
C ILE A 49 -9.11 -9.02 7.74
N VAL A 50 -9.74 -9.44 6.63
CA VAL A 50 -10.38 -8.51 5.69
C VAL A 50 -11.55 -7.77 6.34
N ALA A 51 -12.42 -8.45 7.09
CA ALA A 51 -13.53 -7.82 7.79
C ALA A 51 -13.03 -6.79 8.82
N LEU A 52 -12.02 -7.14 9.62
CA LEU A 52 -11.45 -6.25 10.64
C LEU A 52 -10.79 -5.00 10.00
N LEU A 53 -9.99 -5.19 8.95
CA LEU A 53 -9.33 -4.09 8.26
C LEU A 53 -10.33 -3.19 7.52
N SER A 54 -11.38 -3.78 6.96
CA SER A 54 -12.46 -3.04 6.29
C SER A 54 -13.13 -2.07 7.26
N ASP A 55 -13.46 -2.54 8.47
CA ASP A 55 -14.08 -1.69 9.49
C ASP A 55 -13.09 -0.67 10.08
N LYS A 56 -11.86 -1.09 10.40
CA LYS A 56 -10.83 -0.22 10.99
C LYS A 56 -10.45 0.95 10.09
N TYR A 57 -10.24 0.68 8.80
CA TYR A 57 -9.78 1.68 7.83
C TYR A 57 -10.91 2.30 7.00
N LYS A 58 -12.17 1.95 7.28
CA LYS A 58 -13.37 2.46 6.58
C LYS A 58 -13.27 2.33 5.07
N VAL A 59 -12.83 1.16 4.60
CA VAL A 59 -12.73 0.80 3.18
C VAL A 59 -13.47 -0.50 2.95
N SER A 60 -14.18 -0.65 1.82
CA SER A 60 -14.87 -1.92 1.52
C SER A 60 -13.92 -3.11 1.53
N GLU A 61 -14.39 -4.29 1.93
CA GLU A 61 -13.63 -5.54 1.87
C GLU A 61 -13.01 -5.81 0.49
N ARG A 62 -13.75 -5.53 -0.59
CA ARG A 62 -13.25 -5.62 -1.97
C ARG A 62 -11.99 -4.77 -2.17
N LYS A 63 -11.97 -3.56 -1.60
CA LYS A 63 -10.81 -2.66 -1.65
C LYS A 63 -9.64 -3.22 -0.85
N VAL A 64 -9.89 -3.81 0.34
CA VAL A 64 -8.87 -4.48 1.15
C VAL A 64 -8.21 -5.61 0.36
N TYR A 65 -8.99 -6.48 -0.28
CA TYR A 65 -8.45 -7.54 -1.16
C TYR A 65 -7.58 -6.98 -2.29
N ASN A 66 -8.03 -5.90 -2.95
CA ASN A 66 -7.26 -5.28 -4.01
C ASN A 66 -5.93 -4.68 -3.51
N ILE A 67 -5.93 -4.07 -2.32
CA ILE A 67 -4.71 -3.53 -1.70
C ILE A 67 -3.74 -4.68 -1.39
N ILE A 68 -4.21 -5.73 -0.72
CA ILE A 68 -3.38 -6.91 -0.38
C ILE A 68 -2.78 -7.50 -1.65
N LYS A 69 -3.60 -7.71 -2.70
CA LYS A 69 -3.14 -8.23 -3.98
C LYS A 69 -2.06 -7.33 -4.60
N LYS A 70 -2.31 -6.02 -4.65
CA LYS A 70 -1.38 -5.06 -5.22
C LYS A 70 -0.04 -5.04 -4.47
N PHE A 71 -0.08 -4.97 -3.14
CA PHE A 71 1.11 -4.80 -2.31
C PHE A 71 1.94 -6.08 -2.17
N LYS A 72 1.33 -7.23 -2.48
CA LYS A 72 2.03 -8.52 -2.59
C LYS A 72 2.67 -8.73 -3.97
N THR A 73 2.34 -7.90 -4.97
CA THR A 73 2.90 -8.04 -6.32
C THR A 73 4.35 -7.53 -6.32
N ASP A 74 5.25 -8.30 -6.93
CA ASP A 74 6.64 -7.89 -7.07
C ASP A 74 6.74 -6.63 -7.93
N CYS A 75 7.70 -5.76 -7.59
CA CYS A 75 8.02 -4.60 -8.41
C CYS A 75 8.72 -5.06 -9.68
N THR A 76 7.99 -5.19 -10.79
CA THR A 76 8.59 -5.46 -12.10
C THR A 76 9.05 -4.16 -12.75
N ALA A 77 10.35 -4.06 -13.02
CA ALA A 77 10.89 -2.98 -13.83
C ALA A 77 10.26 -3.02 -15.23
N GLY A 78 9.52 -1.98 -15.60
CA GLY A 78 8.85 -1.88 -16.91
C GLY A 78 7.35 -2.21 -16.91
N ALA A 79 6.67 -2.18 -15.76
CA ALA A 79 5.21 -2.13 -15.72
C ALA A 79 4.71 -0.78 -16.27
N VAL A 80 4.67 -0.67 -17.60
CA VAL A 80 4.06 0.43 -18.37
C VAL A 80 2.61 0.09 -18.66
#